data_AF-F8SVK7-F1
#
_entry.id   AF-F8SVK7-F1
#
_cell.length_a   1.000
_cell.length_b   1.000
_cell.length_c   1.000
_cell.angle_alpha   90.00
_cell.angle_beta   90.00
_cell.angle_gamma   90.00
#
_symmetry.space_group_name_H-M   'P 1'
#
loop_
_entity.id
_entity.type
_entity.pdbx_description
1 polymer ?
#
loop_
_entity_poly.entity_id
_entity_poly.type
_entity_poly.pdbx_seq_one_letter_code
_entity_poly.pdbx_strand_id
1 'polypeptide(L)'
;EFYETETVEAAIKAIGESTECGIPVWRKKTHVGFESGEMRQLRFVGILNSFDIVSFLAKSDCLEDQDKAMKTPVSEVVLPNSSLLRQVDPGTRVIDALEMMKQGVRRLLVPKSVVWKGMSKRFSVIYNGKWLKNNDCPNSSSNNLTANANRPSTSSTTSVRDKFCCLSREDVIRFIIGCLGALAPVPLSTISALGAINPNFS
;
A
#
# COMPACT_ATOMS: atom_id res chain seq x y z
N GLU A 1 10.11 1.40 -6.80
CA GLU A 1 10.09 2.16 -5.53
C GLU A 1 10.63 3.53 -5.85
N PHE A 2 10.08 4.58 -5.24
CA PHE A 2 10.63 5.92 -5.36
C PHE A 2 11.45 6.21 -4.10
N TYR A 3 12.72 6.62 -4.23
CA TYR A 3 13.61 6.70 -3.08
C TYR A 3 13.64 8.10 -2.46
N GLU A 4 13.90 8.18 -1.15
CA GLU A 4 14.00 9.46 -0.43
C GLU A 4 15.14 10.35 -0.92
N THR A 5 16.15 9.76 -1.58
CA THR A 5 17.28 10.49 -2.18
C THR A 5 17.00 11.01 -3.59
N GLU A 6 15.86 10.66 -4.19
CA GLU A 6 15.45 11.20 -5.50
C GLU A 6 15.12 12.69 -5.37
N THR A 7 15.18 13.42 -6.47
CA THR A 7 14.95 14.87 -6.49
C THR A 7 13.47 15.23 -6.55
N VAL A 8 13.13 16.47 -6.17
CA VAL A 8 11.80 17.04 -6.34
C VAL A 8 11.36 17.00 -7.81
N GLU A 9 12.27 17.29 -8.75
CA GLU A 9 11.98 17.19 -10.18
C GLU A 9 11.54 15.77 -10.60
N ALA A 10 12.28 14.75 -10.16
CA ALA A 10 11.93 13.36 -10.43
C ALA A 10 10.59 12.98 -9.81
N ALA A 11 10.27 13.52 -8.62
CA ALA A 11 9.00 13.32 -7.96
C ALA A 11 7.83 13.95 -8.72
N ILE A 12 7.99 15.17 -9.25
CA ILE A 12 6.97 15.84 -10.06
C ILE A 12 6.63 14.99 -11.28
N LYS A 13 7.65 14.48 -11.99
CA LYS A 13 7.45 13.60 -13.14
C LYS A 13 6.74 12.30 -12.73
N ALA A 14 7.19 11.65 -11.67
CA ALA A 14 6.61 10.41 -11.19
C ALA A 14 5.15 10.57 -10.73
N ILE A 15 4.80 11.70 -10.11
CA ILE A 15 3.42 12.01 -9.71
C ILE A 15 2.56 12.32 -10.95
N GLY A 16 3.09 13.03 -11.94
CA GLY A 16 2.39 13.32 -13.20
C GLY A 16 2.07 12.08 -14.04
N GLU A 17 2.92 11.05 -13.96
CA GLU A 17 2.69 9.75 -14.62
C GLU A 17 1.80 8.80 -13.78
N SER A 18 1.60 9.12 -12.50
CA SER A 18 0.80 8.29 -11.59
C SER A 18 -0.69 8.57 -11.76
N THR A 19 -1.49 7.50 -11.83
CA THR A 19 -2.96 7.61 -11.75
C THR A 19 -3.47 7.78 -10.31
N GLU A 20 -2.56 7.77 -9.34
CA GLU A 20 -2.85 7.87 -7.92
C GLU A 20 -2.43 9.25 -7.38
N CYS A 21 -3.16 9.77 -6.39
CA CYS A 21 -2.93 11.09 -5.78
C CYS A 21 -1.64 11.22 -4.92
N GLY A 22 -0.63 10.36 -5.15
CA GLY A 22 0.65 10.39 -4.45
C GLY A 22 1.46 9.11 -4.64
N ILE A 23 2.77 9.21 -4.41
CA ILE A 23 3.74 8.11 -4.58
C ILE A 23 4.34 7.69 -3.23
N PRO A 24 4.50 6.39 -2.96
CA PRO A 24 5.16 5.93 -1.74
C PRO A 24 6.67 6.12 -1.83
N VAL A 25 7.25 6.75 -0.80
CA VAL A 25 8.69 7.05 -0.68
C VAL A 25 9.36 6.03 0.23
N TRP A 26 10.54 5.55 -0.18
CA TRP A 26 11.27 4.47 0.48
C TRP A 26 12.74 4.84 0.75
N ARG A 27 13.27 4.36 1.87
CA ARG A 27 14.72 4.34 2.12
C ARG A 27 15.38 3.30 1.23
N LYS A 28 16.65 3.51 0.86
CA LYS A 28 17.44 2.51 0.15
C LYS A 28 17.68 1.28 1.04
N LYS A 29 17.86 0.12 0.42
CA LYS A 29 18.26 -1.10 1.14
C LYS A 29 19.68 -0.93 1.66
N THR A 30 19.90 -1.22 2.94
CA THR A 30 21.23 -1.21 3.56
C THR A 30 21.97 -2.53 3.40
N HIS A 31 21.24 -3.65 3.25
CA HIS A 31 21.81 -4.99 3.06
C HIS A 31 21.43 -5.60 1.72
N VAL A 32 22.42 -6.24 1.08
CA VAL A 32 22.22 -7.08 -0.11
C VAL A 32 21.82 -8.47 0.39
N GLY A 33 20.51 -8.75 0.43
CA GLY A 33 19.99 -10.01 0.96
C GLY A 33 18.46 -10.07 0.95
N PHE A 34 17.93 -11.16 1.50
CA PHE A 34 16.49 -11.39 1.64
C PHE A 34 15.84 -10.28 2.46
N GLU A 35 14.77 -9.69 1.94
CA GLU A 35 14.02 -8.64 2.63
C GLU A 35 12.69 -9.20 3.12
N SER A 36 12.54 -9.32 4.45
CA SER A 36 11.24 -9.58 5.06
C SER A 36 10.28 -8.41 4.81
N GLY A 37 8.98 -8.67 4.77
CA GLY A 37 7.99 -7.61 4.61
C GLY A 37 8.02 -6.58 5.75
N GLU A 38 8.40 -7.00 6.95
CA GLU A 38 8.61 -6.11 8.10
C GLU A 38 9.77 -5.14 7.83
N MET A 39 10.89 -5.65 7.30
CA MET A 39 12.03 -4.82 6.90
C MET A 39 11.64 -3.83 5.79
N ARG A 40 10.81 -4.29 4.84
CA ARG A 40 10.30 -3.41 3.78
C ARG A 40 9.41 -2.32 4.34
N GLN A 41 8.49 -2.64 5.25
CA GLN A 41 7.65 -1.66 5.92
C GLN A 41 8.47 -0.66 6.74
N LEU A 42 9.58 -1.07 7.36
CA LEU A 42 10.49 -0.17 8.07
C LEU A 42 11.24 0.81 7.14
N ARG A 43 11.44 0.45 5.87
CA ARG A 43 12.01 1.36 4.85
C ARG A 43 10.99 2.36 4.32
N PHE A 44 9.70 2.15 4.52
CA PHE A 44 8.69 3.10 4.08
C PHE A 44 8.80 4.39 4.90
N VAL A 45 8.93 5.51 4.20
CA VAL A 45 9.06 6.84 4.81
C VAL A 45 7.69 7.49 4.92
N GLY A 46 6.96 7.58 3.81
CA GLY A 46 5.68 8.26 3.73
C GLY A 46 5.12 8.25 2.32
N ILE A 47 4.06 9.02 2.09
CA ILE A 47 3.49 9.23 0.75
C ILE A 47 3.70 10.70 0.39
N LEU A 48 4.37 10.94 -0.72
CA LEU A 48 4.53 12.26 -1.28
C LEU A 48 3.41 12.52 -2.29
N ASN A 49 2.71 13.64 -2.15
CA ASN A 49 1.64 14.05 -3.05
C ASN A 49 1.95 15.42 -3.70
N SER A 50 1.10 15.83 -4.65
CA SER A 50 1.27 17.12 -5.35
C SER A 50 1.16 18.33 -4.44
N PHE A 51 0.32 18.26 -3.41
CA PHE A 51 0.16 19.33 -2.42
C PHE A 51 1.43 19.48 -1.56
N ASP A 52 2.08 18.40 -1.14
CA ASP A 52 3.34 18.46 -0.39
C ASP A 52 4.43 19.19 -1.20
N ILE A 53 4.51 18.91 -2.51
CA ILE A 53 5.46 19.56 -3.42
C ILE A 53 5.14 21.05 -3.57
N VAL A 54 3.88 21.40 -3.84
CA VAL A 54 3.48 22.81 -3.97
C VAL A 54 3.75 23.57 -2.68
N SER A 55 3.43 22.97 -1.53
CA SER A 55 3.71 23.57 -0.22
C SER A 55 5.20 23.75 0.05
N PHE A 56 6.05 22.85 -0.46
CA PHE A 56 7.50 23.00 -0.38
C PHE A 56 8.02 24.13 -1.28
N LEU A 57 7.59 24.15 -2.54
CA LEU A 57 8.02 25.17 -3.52
C LEU A 57 7.53 26.58 -3.16
N ALA A 58 6.45 26.69 -2.39
CA ALA A 58 5.94 27.97 -1.89
C ALA A 58 6.78 28.61 -0.78
N LYS A 59 7.81 27.93 -0.25
CA LYS A 59 8.73 28.50 0.75
C LYS A 59 9.60 29.59 0.10
N SER A 60 9.90 30.66 0.83
CA SER A 60 10.72 31.78 0.36
C SER A 60 12.03 31.33 -0.27
N ASP A 61 12.73 30.42 0.39
CA ASP A 61 14.05 29.95 0.00
C ASP A 61 14.02 29.18 -1.34
N CYS A 62 12.87 28.57 -1.67
CA CYS A 62 12.66 27.82 -2.91
C CYS A 62 12.29 28.73 -4.08
N LEU A 63 11.72 29.92 -3.79
CA LEU A 63 11.37 30.91 -4.80
C LEU A 63 12.59 31.74 -5.24
N GLU A 64 13.55 31.93 -4.34
CA GLU A 64 14.80 32.64 -4.65
C GLU A 64 15.73 31.80 -5.55
N ASP A 65 15.78 30.48 -5.34
CA ASP A 65 16.61 29.56 -6.14
C ASP A 65 15.81 28.31 -6.53
N GLN A 66 15.07 28.42 -7.63
CA GLN A 66 14.25 27.35 -8.16
C GLN A 66 15.09 26.14 -8.60
N ASP A 67 16.27 26.36 -9.19
CA ASP A 67 17.15 25.28 -9.66
C ASP A 67 17.65 24.42 -8.50
N LYS A 68 17.98 25.05 -7.37
CA LYS A 68 18.30 24.34 -6.14
C LYS A 68 17.09 23.60 -5.58
N ALA A 69 15.92 24.24 -5.54
CA ALA A 69 14.69 23.62 -5.04
C ALA A 69 14.28 22.37 -5.85
N MET A 70 14.49 22.38 -7.18
CA MET A 70 14.22 21.21 -8.03
C MET A 70 15.16 20.02 -7.73
N LYS A 71 16.41 20.31 -7.32
CA LYS A 71 17.44 19.32 -7.00
C LYS A 71 17.39 18.84 -5.55
N THR A 72 16.58 19.47 -4.70
CA THR A 72 16.40 19.06 -3.30
C THR A 72 15.95 17.60 -3.23
N PRO A 73 16.52 16.79 -2.31
CA PRO A 73 16.08 15.43 -2.11
C PRO A 73 14.69 15.37 -1.50
N VAL A 74 13.90 14.37 -1.90
CA VAL A 74 12.52 14.17 -1.44
C VAL A 74 12.43 13.91 0.05
N SER A 75 13.50 13.42 0.70
CA SER A 75 13.59 13.29 2.17
C SER A 75 13.31 14.59 2.93
N GLU A 76 13.54 15.76 2.32
CA GLU A 76 13.27 17.07 2.93
C GLU A 76 11.82 17.54 2.74
N VAL A 77 11.08 16.91 1.83
CA VAL A 77 9.72 17.30 1.43
C VAL A 77 8.68 16.34 1.99
N VAL A 78 8.96 15.04 1.95
CA VAL A 78 8.02 14.01 2.40
C VAL A 78 7.82 14.07 3.91
N LEU A 79 6.57 14.10 4.36
CA LEU A 79 6.25 13.96 5.77
C LEU A 79 6.35 12.49 6.20
N PRO A 80 7.25 12.13 7.14
CA PRO A 80 7.39 10.75 7.58
C PRO A 80 6.13 10.27 8.28
N ASN A 81 5.52 9.20 7.79
CA ASN A 81 4.35 8.59 8.40
C ASN A 81 4.27 7.09 8.07
N SER A 82 4.76 6.26 8.98
CA SER A 82 4.76 4.80 8.83
C SER A 82 3.38 4.17 8.90
N SER A 83 2.37 4.86 9.45
CA SER A 83 1.00 4.32 9.59
C SER A 83 0.23 4.26 8.27
N LEU A 84 0.68 4.99 7.24
CA LEU A 84 0.05 5.03 5.93
C LEU A 84 0.24 3.73 5.13
N LEU A 85 1.23 2.91 5.48
CA LEU A 85 1.50 1.63 4.83
C LEU A 85 1.43 0.49 5.83
N ARG A 86 0.75 -0.59 5.44
CA ARG A 86 0.60 -1.78 6.27
C ARG A 86 0.87 -3.04 5.48
N GLN A 87 1.75 -3.89 5.98
CA GLN A 87 1.89 -5.24 5.44
C GLN A 87 0.69 -6.10 5.83
N VAL A 88 0.17 -6.84 4.85
CA VAL A 88 -0.96 -7.75 5.04
C VAL A 88 -0.66 -9.10 4.38
N ASP A 89 -1.29 -10.16 4.88
CA ASP A 89 -1.18 -11.50 4.28
C ASP A 89 -1.99 -11.57 2.97
N PRO A 90 -1.58 -12.35 1.95
CA PRO A 90 -2.37 -12.56 0.74
C PRO A 90 -3.79 -13.08 0.99
N GLY A 91 -4.02 -13.75 2.12
CA GLY A 91 -5.32 -14.20 2.56
C GLY A 91 -6.17 -13.18 3.29
N THR A 92 -5.70 -11.94 3.42
CA THR A 92 -6.46 -10.84 4.00
C THR A 92 -7.68 -10.56 3.13
N ARG A 93 -8.85 -10.50 3.76
CA ARG A 93 -10.10 -10.32 3.02
C ARG A 93 -10.27 -8.85 2.66
N VAL A 94 -10.93 -8.60 1.53
CA VAL A 94 -11.15 -7.24 1.00
C VAL A 94 -11.88 -6.34 2.01
N ILE A 95 -12.82 -6.89 2.79
CA ILE A 95 -13.51 -6.13 3.84
C ILE A 95 -12.56 -5.65 4.95
N ASP A 96 -11.59 -6.49 5.34
CA ASP A 96 -10.58 -6.11 6.34
C ASP A 96 -9.64 -5.04 5.75
N ALA A 97 -9.29 -5.17 4.47
CA ALA A 97 -8.53 -4.17 3.72
C ALA A 97 -9.24 -2.80 3.69
N LEU A 98 -10.54 -2.78 3.41
CA LEU A 98 -11.36 -1.56 3.42
C LEU A 98 -11.44 -0.92 4.81
N GLU A 99 -11.58 -1.71 5.87
CA GLU A 99 -11.61 -1.18 7.24
C GLU A 99 -10.23 -0.59 7.62
N MET A 100 -9.13 -1.25 7.25
CA MET A 100 -7.80 -0.67 7.43
C MET A 100 -7.64 0.65 6.66
N MET A 101 -8.18 0.73 5.45
CA MET A 101 -8.15 1.96 4.65
C MET A 101 -8.99 3.08 5.26
N LYS A 102 -10.16 2.75 5.82
CA LYS A 102 -10.99 3.69 6.56
C LYS A 102 -10.27 4.27 7.79
N GLN A 103 -9.41 3.47 8.43
CA GLN A 103 -8.59 3.90 9.57
C GLN A 103 -7.36 4.73 9.16
N GLY A 104 -7.20 5.06 7.87
CA GLY A 104 -6.14 5.94 7.38
C GLY A 104 -4.97 5.22 6.69
N VAL A 105 -5.00 3.89 6.57
CA VAL A 105 -4.00 3.17 5.76
C VAL A 105 -4.25 3.50 4.28
N ARG A 106 -3.22 3.98 3.58
CA ARG A 106 -3.32 4.38 2.16
C ARG A 106 -2.68 3.37 1.22
N ARG A 107 -1.81 2.49 1.74
CA ARG A 107 -1.09 1.46 0.98
C ARG A 107 -1.08 0.13 1.72
N LEU A 108 -1.44 -0.94 1.03
CA LEU A 108 -1.34 -2.31 1.54
C LEU A 108 -0.20 -3.04 0.85
N LEU A 109 0.74 -3.54 1.63
CA LEU A 109 1.89 -4.29 1.13
C LEU A 109 1.60 -5.78 1.23
N VAL A 110 1.35 -6.43 0.09
CA VAL A 110 0.97 -7.84 -0.01
C VAL A 110 2.14 -8.66 -0.58
N PRO A 111 2.69 -9.65 0.15
CA PRO A 111 3.69 -10.56 -0.41
C PRO A 111 3.13 -11.33 -1.61
N LYS A 112 3.87 -11.41 -2.72
CA LYS A 112 3.53 -12.31 -3.85
C LYS A 112 4.01 -13.73 -3.53
N SER A 113 3.51 -14.33 -2.46
CA SER A 113 3.80 -15.74 -2.18
C SER A 113 3.00 -16.62 -3.13
N VAL A 114 3.69 -17.40 -3.95
CA VAL A 114 3.11 -18.43 -4.84
C VAL A 114 2.62 -19.67 -4.09
N VAL A 115 2.85 -19.79 -2.77
CA VAL A 115 2.39 -20.92 -1.96
C VAL A 115 1.73 -20.39 -0.69
N TRP A 116 0.43 -20.15 -0.77
CA TRP A 116 -0.39 -19.89 0.41
C TRP A 116 -0.51 -21.19 1.21
N LYS A 117 0.23 -21.29 2.32
CA LYS A 117 0.23 -22.46 3.23
C LYS A 117 -0.82 -22.38 4.35
N GLY A 118 -1.72 -21.41 4.32
CA GLY A 118 -2.64 -21.12 5.41
C GLY A 118 -4.10 -21.28 4.97
N MET A 119 -4.93 -21.89 5.81
CA MET A 119 -6.37 -21.76 5.66
C MET A 119 -6.74 -20.30 5.97
N SER A 120 -7.43 -19.61 5.06
CA SER A 120 -8.09 -18.34 5.37
C SER A 120 -8.85 -18.53 6.70
N LYS A 121 -8.50 -17.76 7.73
CA LYS A 121 -9.18 -17.83 9.03
C LYS A 121 -10.65 -17.56 8.74
N ARG A 122 -11.47 -18.61 8.79
CA ARG A 122 -12.92 -18.50 8.65
C ARG A 122 -13.36 -17.53 9.76
N PHE A 123 -13.94 -16.41 9.35
CA PHE A 123 -14.32 -15.22 10.14
C PHE A 123 -13.21 -14.17 10.38
N SER A 124 -13.59 -12.90 10.17
CA SER A 124 -12.75 -11.72 10.33
C SER A 124 -12.04 -11.76 11.66
N VAL A 125 -10.73 -11.46 11.68
CA VAL A 125 -10.05 -11.09 12.93
C VAL A 125 -10.75 -9.87 13.59
N ILE A 126 -11.49 -9.07 12.81
CA ILE A 126 -12.31 -7.94 13.26
C ILE A 126 -13.60 -8.37 14.03
N TYR A 127 -14.19 -9.54 13.74
CA TYR A 127 -15.31 -10.07 14.55
C TYR A 127 -14.81 -10.75 15.84
N ASN A 128 -13.52 -11.08 15.92
CA ASN A 128 -12.90 -11.73 17.09
C ASN A 128 -11.99 -10.79 17.93
N GLY A 129 -12.01 -9.47 17.69
CA GLY A 129 -11.42 -8.46 18.60
C GLY A 129 -9.88 -8.47 18.75
N LYS A 130 -9.14 -9.29 18.02
CA LYS A 130 -7.70 -9.53 18.25
C LYS A 130 -6.75 -8.49 17.61
N TRP A 131 -7.26 -7.50 16.87
CA TRP A 131 -6.40 -6.47 16.26
C TRP A 131 -6.05 -5.32 17.22
N LEU A 132 -6.86 -5.07 18.25
CA LEU A 132 -6.68 -3.94 19.18
C LEU A 132 -5.69 -4.21 20.32
N LYS A 133 -5.10 -5.42 20.40
CA LYS A 133 -4.24 -5.78 21.53
C LYS A 133 -2.93 -6.36 21.01
N ASN A 134 -1.94 -5.50 20.82
CA ASN A 134 -0.55 -5.89 20.95
C ASN A 134 0.31 -4.65 21.21
N ASN A 135 0.58 -4.39 22.49
CA ASN A 135 1.81 -3.73 22.87
C ASN A 135 2.43 -4.16 24.19
N ASP A 136 1.96 -5.20 24.89
CA ASP A 136 2.69 -5.73 26.05
C ASP A 136 2.59 -7.27 26.19
N CYS A 137 3.75 -7.91 26.00
CA CYS A 137 4.29 -9.09 26.69
C CYS A 137 3.60 -10.48 26.63
N PRO A 138 4.39 -11.55 26.88
CA PRO A 138 4.17 -12.88 26.32
C PRO A 138 3.42 -13.82 27.26
N ASN A 139 2.79 -14.83 26.66
CA ASN A 139 2.52 -16.21 27.14
C ASN A 139 1.07 -16.66 26.90
N SER A 140 0.92 -17.94 26.55
CA SER A 140 -0.32 -18.73 26.36
C SER A 140 -1.14 -18.51 25.06
N SER A 141 -1.53 -19.52 24.28
CA SER A 141 -1.40 -20.98 24.40
C SER A 141 -1.46 -21.65 23.00
N SER A 142 -0.82 -22.81 22.96
CA SER A 142 -0.77 -23.88 21.94
C SER A 142 -2.00 -24.12 21.07
N ASN A 143 -1.75 -24.40 19.78
CA ASN A 143 -2.43 -25.47 19.05
C ASN A 143 -1.40 -26.12 18.10
N ASN A 144 -0.95 -27.32 18.45
CA ASN A 144 -0.03 -28.14 17.66
C ASN A 144 -0.81 -28.83 16.53
N LEU A 145 -0.40 -28.59 15.28
CA LEU A 145 -0.62 -29.51 14.18
C LEU A 145 0.74 -29.83 13.56
N THR A 146 1.14 -31.07 13.77
CA THR A 146 2.37 -31.70 13.28
C THR A 146 2.37 -31.75 11.74
N ALA A 147 3.27 -31.00 11.11
CA ALA A 147 3.57 -31.14 9.70
C ALA A 147 4.73 -32.14 9.53
N ASN A 148 4.40 -33.33 9.02
CA ASN A 148 5.31 -34.42 8.72
C ASN A 148 6.45 -33.95 7.78
N ALA A 149 7.69 -34.06 8.24
CA ALA A 149 8.89 -33.83 7.45
C ALA A 149 9.16 -35.08 6.62
N ASN A 150 8.99 -34.98 5.29
CA ASN A 150 9.71 -35.75 4.27
C ASN A 150 9.21 -35.36 2.88
N ARG A 151 9.90 -34.43 2.22
CA ARG A 151 9.82 -34.33 0.76
C ARG A 151 11.16 -33.86 0.19
N PRO A 152 11.79 -34.60 -0.73
CA PRO A 152 13.15 -34.36 -1.14
C PRO A 152 13.30 -33.11 -2.00
N SER A 153 14.43 -32.42 -1.78
CA SER A 153 14.88 -31.22 -2.47
C SER A 153 15.48 -31.55 -3.84
N THR A 154 14.87 -31.05 -4.91
CA THR A 154 15.47 -30.77 -6.25
C THR A 154 14.36 -30.05 -7.04
N SER A 155 14.52 -28.94 -7.75
CA SER A 155 15.63 -28.27 -8.42
C SER A 155 15.30 -26.78 -8.64
N SER A 156 16.34 -25.96 -8.79
CA SER A 156 16.40 -24.60 -9.37
C SER A 156 15.10 -23.85 -9.71
N THR A 157 14.72 -22.86 -8.90
CA THR A 157 14.02 -21.66 -9.36
C THR A 157 14.63 -20.41 -8.73
N THR A 158 15.25 -19.62 -9.59
CA THR A 158 15.83 -18.31 -9.32
C THR A 158 14.76 -17.28 -8.90
N SER A 159 15.03 -16.54 -7.82
CA SER A 159 14.60 -15.15 -7.51
C SER A 159 13.10 -14.72 -7.48
N VAL A 160 12.12 -15.58 -7.20
CA VAL A 160 10.70 -15.16 -7.10
C VAL A 160 10.24 -14.74 -5.68
N ARG A 161 11.07 -14.93 -4.63
CA ARG A 161 10.61 -14.85 -3.23
C ARG A 161 10.46 -13.45 -2.61
N ASP A 162 10.83 -12.38 -3.32
CA ASP A 162 10.90 -11.01 -2.76
C ASP A 162 9.95 -10.00 -3.42
N LYS A 163 8.99 -10.47 -4.20
CA LYS A 163 8.07 -9.56 -4.89
C LYS A 163 6.89 -9.25 -3.98
N PHE A 164 6.64 -7.97 -3.74
CA PHE A 164 5.43 -7.50 -3.05
C PHE A 164 4.59 -6.70 -4.04
N CYS A 165 3.27 -6.70 -3.83
CA CYS A 165 2.34 -5.78 -4.44
C CYS A 165 2.01 -4.68 -3.44
N CYS A 166 2.17 -3.42 -3.84
CA CYS A 166 1.70 -2.28 -3.07
C CYS A 166 0.36 -1.86 -3.66
N LEU A 167 -0.73 -2.18 -2.96
CA LEU A 167 -2.09 -1.86 -3.41
C LEU A 167 -2.52 -0.52 -2.83
N SER A 168 -3.08 0.33 -3.69
CA SER A 168 -3.71 1.58 -3.29
C SER A 168 -5.20 1.40 -2.98
N ARG A 169 -5.83 2.46 -2.48
CA ARG A 169 -7.29 2.49 -2.28
C ARG A 169 -8.01 2.36 -3.61
N GLU A 170 -7.48 3.02 -4.63
CA GLU A 170 -7.97 3.01 -5.99
C GLU A 170 -7.94 1.60 -6.57
N ASP A 171 -6.89 0.81 -6.31
CA ASP A 171 -6.82 -0.59 -6.74
C ASP A 171 -7.88 -1.48 -6.11
N VAL A 172 -8.09 -1.34 -4.79
CA VAL A 172 -9.13 -2.10 -4.07
C VAL A 172 -10.52 -1.72 -4.56
N ILE A 173 -10.79 -0.43 -4.75
CA ILE A 173 -12.06 0.05 -5.30
C ILE A 173 -12.26 -0.45 -6.73
N ARG A 174 -11.23 -0.36 -7.59
CA ARG A 174 -11.30 -0.83 -8.98
C ARG A 174 -11.57 -2.32 -9.05
N PHE A 175 -10.97 -3.12 -8.17
CA PHE A 175 -11.29 -4.54 -8.06
C PHE A 175 -12.76 -4.75 -7.69
N ILE A 176 -13.28 -4.08 -6.67
CA ILE A 176 -14.68 -4.19 -6.24
C ILE A 176 -15.63 -3.76 -7.36
N ILE A 177 -15.38 -2.62 -7.99
CA ILE A 177 -16.19 -2.12 -9.11
C ILE A 177 -16.14 -3.09 -10.29
N GLY A 178 -14.99 -3.70 -10.58
CA GLY A 178 -14.87 -4.72 -11.62
C GLY A 178 -15.71 -5.96 -11.31
N CYS A 179 -15.69 -6.43 -10.06
CA CYS A 179 -16.55 -7.53 -9.60
C CYS A 179 -18.03 -7.14 -9.64
N LEU A 180 -18.38 -5.92 -9.24
CA LEU A 180 -19.76 -5.42 -9.30
C LEU A 180 -20.22 -5.25 -10.74
N GLY A 181 -19.40 -4.70 -11.64
CA GLY A 181 -19.73 -4.55 -13.06
C GLY A 181 -20.01 -5.89 -13.75
N ALA A 182 -19.36 -6.98 -13.29
CA ALA A 182 -19.66 -8.34 -13.73
C ALA A 182 -21.01 -8.87 -13.20
N LEU A 183 -21.55 -8.34 -12.10
CA LEU A 183 -22.77 -8.80 -11.43
C LEU A 183 -23.96 -7.83 -11.61
N ALA A 184 -23.70 -6.56 -11.82
CA ALA A 184 -24.64 -5.45 -11.95
C ALA A 184 -23.99 -4.31 -12.75
N PRO A 185 -24.51 -3.96 -13.95
CA PRO A 185 -23.90 -2.96 -14.83
C PRO A 185 -24.07 -1.50 -14.33
N VAL A 186 -24.54 -1.29 -13.09
CA VAL A 186 -24.76 0.04 -12.50
C VAL A 186 -23.51 0.93 -12.52
N PRO A 187 -22.30 0.45 -12.15
CA PRO A 187 -21.08 1.27 -12.23
C PRO A 187 -20.64 1.61 -13.65
N LEU A 188 -21.20 0.92 -14.66
CA LEU A 188 -20.93 1.13 -16.08
C LEU A 188 -22.06 1.92 -16.78
N SER A 189 -23.16 2.17 -16.07
CA SER A 189 -24.29 2.95 -16.58
C SER A 189 -23.94 4.44 -16.51
N THR A 190 -24.43 5.23 -17.47
CA THR A 190 -24.22 6.68 -17.45
C THR A 190 -24.93 7.31 -16.25
N ILE A 191 -24.38 8.41 -15.73
CA ILE A 191 -24.99 9.15 -14.61
C ILE A 191 -26.44 9.57 -14.95
N SER A 192 -26.69 9.90 -16.21
CA SER A 192 -28.04 10.24 -16.71
C SER A 192 -29.00 9.05 -16.70
N ALA A 193 -28.55 7.86 -17.14
CA ALA A 193 -29.38 6.65 -17.18
C ALA A 193 -29.74 6.15 -15.76
N LEU A 194 -28.92 6.48 -14.77
CA LEU A 194 -29.18 6.16 -13.36
C LEU A 194 -30.24 7.08 -12.73
N GLY A 195 -30.71 8.12 -13.43
CA GLY A 195 -31.66 9.09 -12.88
C GLY A 195 -31.09 9.91 -11.72
N ALA A 196 -29.77 9.98 -11.57
CA ALA A 196 -29.10 10.69 -10.47
C ALA A 196 -29.11 12.22 -10.65
N ILE A 197 -29.34 12.70 -11.88
CA ILE A 197 -29.47 14.12 -12.19
C ILE A 197 -30.95 14.42 -12.40
N ASN A 198 -31.48 15.38 -11.65
CA ASN A 198 -32.80 15.93 -11.92
C ASN A 198 -32.66 17.16 -12.86
N PRO A 199 -33.01 17.06 -14.14
CA PRO A 199 -32.92 18.18 -15.07
C PRO A 199 -33.96 19.28 -14.82
N ASN A 200 -34.94 19.04 -13.94
CA ASN A 200 -36.05 19.95 -13.66
C ASN A 200 -35.86 20.78 -12.38
N PHE A 201 -34.63 20.87 -11.85
CA PHE A 201 -34.33 21.79 -10.75
C PHE A 201 -34.17 23.19 -11.33
N SER A 202 -35.24 23.99 -11.24
CA SER A 202 -35.29 25.42 -11.57
C SER A 202 -35.27 26.26 -10.30
#